data_AF-A0A386C820-F1
#
_entry.id   AF-A0A386C820-F1
#
_cell.length_a   1.000
_cell.length_b   1.000
_cell.length_c   1.000
_cell.angle_alpha   90.00
_cell.angle_beta   90.00
_cell.angle_gamma   90.00
#
_symmetry.space_group_name_H-M   'P 1'
#
loop_
_entity.id
_entity.type
_entity.pdbx_description
1 polymer ?
#
loop_
_entity_poly.entity_id
_entity_poly.type
_entity_poly.pdbx_seq_one_letter_code
_entity_poly.pdbx_strand_id
1 'polypeptide(L)' 'MVDLSALPETAREALALALTGEEAGRPFDLAQGPLLRGALLRMGSADHVALVTMHHIVSDGWSMGILVR' A
#
# COMPACT_ATOMS: atom_id res chain seq x y z
N MET A 1 -5.39 -4.57 -7.87
CA MET A 1 -4.06 -5.19 -8.07
C MET A 1 -3.43 -4.50 -9.27
N VAL A 2 -2.17 -4.06 -9.16
CA VAL A 2 -1.41 -3.44 -10.25
C VAL A 2 -0.30 -4.40 -10.65
N ASP A 3 -0.20 -4.73 -11.94
CA ASP A 3 0.83 -5.65 -12.44
C ASP A 3 2.07 -4.88 -12.91
N LEU A 4 3.17 -5.04 -12.17
CA LEU A 4 4.48 -4.48 -12.51
C LEU A 4 5.42 -5.53 -13.09
N SER A 5 5.02 -6.80 -13.12
CA SER A 5 5.91 -7.93 -13.47
C SER A 5 6.45 -7.88 -14.90
N ALA A 6 5.79 -7.15 -15.80
CA ALA A 6 6.23 -6.95 -17.18
C ALA A 6 7.38 -5.94 -17.34
N LEU A 7 7.69 -5.15 -16.30
CA LEU A 7 8.73 -4.11 -16.36
C LEU A 7 10.13 -4.70 -16.11
N PRO A 8 11.20 -4.00 -16.54
CA PRO A 8 12.56 -4.25 -16.05
C PRO A 8 12.62 -4.12 -14.53
N GLU A 9 13.45 -4.92 -13.87
CA GLU A 9 13.55 -5.01 -12.40
C GLU A 9 13.74 -3.63 -11.73
N THR A 10 14.69 -2.83 -12.21
CA THR A 10 14.95 -1.48 -11.70
C THR A 10 13.76 -0.52 -11.86
N ALA A 11 12.97 -0.69 -12.93
CA ALA A 11 11.77 0.11 -13.16
C ALA A 11 10.59 -0.35 -12.30
N ARG A 12 10.52 -1.65 -11.93
CA ARG A 12 9.48 -2.16 -11.01
C ARG A 12 9.60 -1.51 -9.64
N GLU A 13 10.79 -1.50 -9.07
CA GLU A 13 11.02 -0.94 -7.74
C GLU A 13 10.73 0.57 -7.70
N ALA A 14 11.23 1.31 -8.69
CA ALA A 14 11.00 2.74 -8.79
C ALA A 14 9.50 3.08 -8.89
N LEU A 15 8.75 2.33 -9.71
CA LEU A 15 7.31 2.55 -9.85
C LEU A 15 6.53 2.09 -8.62
N ALA A 16 6.93 0.99 -7.97
CA ALA A 16 6.32 0.55 -6.71
C ALA A 16 6.48 1.63 -5.61
N LEU A 17 7.66 2.25 -5.52
CA LEU A 17 7.91 3.35 -4.59
C LEU A 17 7.06 4.60 -4.92
N ALA A 18 6.95 4.96 -6.20
CA ALA A 18 6.10 6.07 -6.64
C ALA A 18 4.62 5.83 -6.26
N LEU A 19 4.09 4.64 -6.56
CA LEU A 19 2.71 4.26 -6.20
C LEU A 19 2.48 4.24 -4.68
N THR A 20 3.50 3.84 -3.91
CA THR A 20 3.45 3.89 -2.46
C THR A 20 3.32 5.33 -1.96
N GLY A 21 4.12 6.25 -2.51
CA GLY A 21 4.07 7.67 -2.17
C GLY A 21 2.73 8.31 -2.54
N GLU A 22 2.20 8.01 -3.72
CA GLU A 22 0.89 8.48 -4.17
C GLU A 22 -0.24 7.98 -3.25
N GLU A 23 -0.25 6.69 -2.90
CA GLU A 23 -1.29 6.13 -2.02
C GLU A 23 -1.20 6.69 -0.59
N ALA A 24 0.01 6.85 -0.06
CA ALA A 24 0.25 7.43 1.26
C ALA A 24 -0.13 8.93 1.32
N GLY A 25 0.09 9.66 0.23
CA GLY A 25 -0.27 11.08 0.10
C GLY A 25 -1.76 11.32 -0.15
N ARG A 26 -2.52 10.29 -0.54
CA ARG A 26 -3.95 10.43 -0.80
C ARG A 26 -4.71 10.64 0.52
N PRO A 27 -5.42 11.77 0.70
CA PRO A 27 -6.13 12.05 1.95
C PRO A 27 -7.28 11.06 2.18
N PHE A 28 -7.72 10.98 3.42
CA PHE A 28 -8.97 10.32 3.81
C PHE A 28 -10.03 11.37 4.10
N ASP A 29 -11.27 11.11 3.69
CA ASP A 29 -12.42 11.81 4.25
C ASP A 29 -12.74 11.18 5.61
N LEU A 30 -12.49 11.91 6.70
CA LEU A 30 -12.68 11.38 8.06
C LEU A 30 -14.15 11.17 8.43
N ALA A 31 -15.08 11.77 7.69
CA ALA A 31 -16.51 11.57 7.89
C ALA A 31 -17.04 10.33 7.16
N GLN A 32 -16.28 9.78 6.21
CA GLN A 32 -16.71 8.67 5.35
C GLN A 32 -15.67 7.54 5.39
N GLY A 33 -16.04 6.46 6.10
CA GLY A 33 -15.25 5.24 6.11
C GLY A 33 -15.35 4.43 4.80
N PRO A 34 -14.44 3.46 4.60
CA PRO A 34 -13.40 3.01 5.52
C PRO A 34 -12.15 3.92 5.51
N LEU A 35 -11.56 4.15 6.70
CA LEU A 35 -10.30 4.90 6.87
C LEU A 35 -9.04 4.02 6.72
N LEU A 36 -9.19 2.95 5.93
CA LEU A 36 -8.15 2.00 5.55
C LEU A 36 -8.29 1.71 4.05
N ARG A 37 -7.18 1.69 3.34
CA ARG A 37 -7.10 1.31 1.93
C ARG A 37 -5.97 0.31 1.74
N GLY A 38 -6.22 -0.64 0.84
CA GLY A 38 -5.29 -1.69 0.47
C GLY A 38 -5.07 -1.72 -1.03
N ALA A 39 -3.83 -1.90 -1.45
CA ALA A 39 -3.47 -2.22 -2.82
C ALA A 39 -2.43 -3.34 -2.86
N LEU A 40 -2.41 -4.10 -3.94
CA LEU A 40 -1.42 -5.15 -4.15
C LEU A 40 -0.71 -4.89 -5.47
N LEU A 41 0.61 -4.78 -5.41
CA LEU A 41 1.48 -4.66 -6.56
C LEU A 41 2.08 -6.05 -6.84
N ARG A 42 1.91 -6.55 -8.05
CA ARG A 42 2.54 -7.80 -8.49
C ARG A 42 3.91 -7.50 -9.08
N MET A 43 4.95 -8.03 -8.46
CA MET A 43 6.35 -7.84 -8.87
C MET A 43 6.88 -9.02 -9.71
N GLY A 44 6.25 -10.18 -9.60
CA GLY A 44 6.58 -11.42 -10.29
C GLY A 44 5.46 -12.46 -10.21
N SER A 45 5.77 -13.72 -10.55
CA SER A 45 4.80 -14.81 -10.42
C SER A 45 4.47 -15.14 -8.96
N ALA A 46 5.47 -15.03 -8.07
CA ALA A 46 5.33 -15.26 -6.63
C ALA A 46 5.60 -13.99 -5.78
N ASP A 47 6.15 -12.93 -6.38
CA ASP A 47 6.58 -11.74 -5.65
C ASP A 47 5.51 -10.64 -5.71
N HIS A 48 5.12 -10.13 -4.54
CA HIS A 48 4.11 -9.10 -4.40
C HIS A 48 4.50 -8.10 -3.30
N VAL A 49 4.05 -6.86 -3.47
CA VAL A 49 4.10 -5.82 -2.43
C VAL A 49 2.68 -5.47 -2.05
N ALA A 50 2.34 -5.65 -0.77
CA ALA A 50 1.08 -5.21 -0.21
C ALA A 50 1.23 -3.79 0.33
N LEU A 51 0.44 -2.86 -0.21
CA LEU A 51 0.31 -1.51 0.31
C LEU A 51 -0.90 -1.47 1.23
N VAL A 52 -0.69 -1.05 2.47
CA VAL A 52 -1.76 -0.80 3.43
C VAL A 52 -1.56 0.61 3.97
N THR A 53 -2.58 1.46 3.76
CA THR A 53 -2.60 2.83 4.26
C THR A 53 -3.81 3.00 5.14
N MET A 54 -3.60 3.50 6.36
CA MET A 54 -4.66 3.65 7.36
C MET A 54 -4.50 4.98 8.09
N HIS A 55 -5.62 5.61 8.43
CA HIS A 55 -5.61 6.85 9.18
C HIS A 55 -5.39 6.59 10.67
N HIS A 56 -4.46 7.32 11.31
CA HIS A 56 -4.14 7.15 12.74
C HIS A 56 -5.32 7.38 13.70
N ILE A 57 -6.37 8.07 13.27
CA ILE A 57 -7.58 8.26 14.12
C ILE A 57 -8.28 6.93 14.46
N VAL A 58 -8.10 5.89 13.62
CA VAL A 58 -8.64 4.55 13.84
C VAL A 58 -7.56 3.50 14.16
N SER A 59 -6.30 3.92 14.34
CA SER A 59 -5.19 3.00 14.58
C SER A 59 -4.04 3.62 15.35
N ASP A 60 -3.50 2.87 16.30
CA ASP A 60 -2.28 3.17 17.02
C ASP A 60 -1.15 2.18 16.66
N GLY A 61 0.06 2.41 17.20
CA GLY A 61 1.21 1.53 16.96
C GLY A 61 1.01 0.10 17.46
N TRP A 62 0.18 -0.14 18.48
CA TRP A 62 -0.11 -1.48 18.99
C TRP A 62 -0.99 -2.26 18.01
N SER A 63 -2.10 -1.67 17.60
CA SER A 63 -3.03 -2.24 16.61
C SER A 63 -2.32 -2.57 15.29
N MET A 64 -1.31 -1.77 14.92
CA MET A 64 -0.49 -2.05 13.75
C MET A 64 0.39 -3.29 13.90
N GLY A 65 0.97 -3.50 15.08
CA GLY A 65 1.69 -4.73 15.39
C GLY A 65 0.82 -5.99 15.32
N ILE A 66 -0.47 -5.87 15.62
CA ILE A 66 -1.44 -6.96 15.42
C ILE A 66 -1.71 -7.19 13.93
N LEU A 67 -1.88 -6.12 13.14
CA LEU A 67 -2.22 -6.23 11.72
C LEU A 67 -1.12 -6.93 10.89
N VAL A 68 0.15 -6.67 11.22
CA VAL A 68 1.30 -7.19 10.44
C VAL A 68 1.78 -8.57 10.88
N ARG A 69 1.12 -9.19 11.87
CA ARG A 69 1.49 -10.49 12.43
C ARG A 69 0.72 -11.63 11.76
#